data_AF-A0A2V5L672-F1
#
_entry.id   AF-A0A2V5L672-F1
#
_cell.length_a   1.000
_cell.length_b   1.000
_cell.length_c   1.000
_cell.angle_alpha   90.00
_cell.angle_beta   90.00
_cell.angle_gamma   90.00
#
_symmetry.space_group_name_H-M   'P 1'
#
loop_
_entity.id
_entity.type
_entity.pdbx_description
1 polymer ?
#
loop_
_entity_poly.entity_id
_entity_poly.type
_entity_poly.pdbx_seq_one_letter_code
_entity_poly.pdbx_strand_id
1 'polypeptide(L)'
;MKSLEVIRGLVGLCQLVRPQLLYRAVTGAPPSPGAVVVMRVLGARHLGQALLLARAGQTLHRCGALVDLAHAATMVAVACGDRRWRKPAGIDAVLASTFAATEAR
;
A
#
# COMPACT_ATOMS: atom_id res chain seq x y z
N MET A 1 -8.92 7.19 16.08
CA MET A 1 -8.17 6.83 14.86
C MET A 1 -7.23 7.97 14.55
N LYS A 2 -5.93 7.67 14.40
CA LYS A 2 -4.94 8.65 13.98
C LYS A 2 -5.22 9.04 12.52
N SER A 3 -4.88 10.27 12.11
CA SER A 3 -5.08 10.75 10.73
C SER A 3 -4.46 9.81 9.68
N LEU A 4 -3.40 9.09 10.06
CA LEU A 4 -2.72 8.11 9.23
C LEU A 4 -3.59 6.90 8.86
N GLU A 5 -4.36 6.38 9.82
CA GLU A 5 -5.25 5.23 9.61
C GLU A 5 -6.40 5.59 8.68
N VAL A 6 -6.87 6.84 8.76
CA VAL A 6 -7.90 7.37 7.86
C VAL A 6 -7.37 7.46 6.43
N ILE A 7 -6.17 8.02 6.24
CA ILE A 7 -5.52 8.11 4.93
C ILE A 7 -5.29 6.71 4.35
N ARG A 8 -4.73 5.79 5.15
CA ARG A 8 -4.50 4.40 4.73
C ARG A 8 -5.81 3.71 4.36
N GLY A 9 -6.87 3.90 5.16
CA GLY A 9 -8.19 3.35 4.90
C GLY A 9 -8.79 3.87 3.59
N LEU A 10 -8.71 5.17 3.32
CA LEU A 10 -9.20 5.77 2.07
C LEU A 10 -8.43 5.27 0.84
N VAL A 11 -7.09 5.21 0.92
CA VAL A 11 -6.25 4.65 -0.14
C VAL A 11 -6.61 3.18 -0.39
N GLY A 12 -6.75 2.41 0.69
CA GLY A 12 -7.12 1.00 0.62
C GLY A 12 -8.49 0.76 -0.01
N LEU A 13 -9.48 1.60 0.34
CA LEU A 13 -10.82 1.54 -0.22
C LEU A 13 -10.83 1.84 -1.72
N CYS A 14 -10.10 2.88 -2.15
CA CYS A 14 -9.97 3.22 -3.56
C CYS A 14 -9.30 2.09 -4.36
N GLN A 15 -8.25 1.47 -3.81
CA GLN A 15 -7.56 0.33 -4.42
C GLN A 15 -8.47 -0.91 -4.52
N LEU A 16 -9.33 -1.14 -3.53
CA LEU A 16 -10.24 -2.29 -3.50
C LEU A 16 -11.43 -2.11 -4.48
N VAL A 17 -12.05 -0.92 -4.48
CA VAL A 17 -13.32 -0.66 -5.20
C VAL A 17 -13.10 -0.17 -6.63
N ARG A 18 -12.02 0.59 -6.89
CA ARG A 18 -11.72 1.20 -8.19
C ARG A 18 -10.24 1.03 -8.61
N PRO A 19 -9.70 -0.21 -8.63
CA PRO A 19 -8.30 -0.45 -9.00
C PRO A 19 -7.98 0.04 -10.42
N GLN A 20 -8.91 -0.07 -11.37
CA GLN A 20 -8.69 0.33 -12.76
C GLN A 20 -8.51 1.84 -12.92
N LEU A 21 -9.24 2.64 -12.14
CA LEU A 21 -9.15 4.10 -12.19
C LEU A 21 -7.80 4.56 -11.66
N LEU A 22 -7.39 4.05 -10.49
CA LEU A 22 -6.11 4.38 -9.87
C LEU A 22 -4.92 3.94 -10.74
N TYR A 23 -4.96 2.72 -11.27
CA TYR A 23 -3.88 2.23 -12.13
C TYR A 23 -3.74 3.10 -13.38
N ARG A 24 -4.86 3.48 -14.03
CA ARG A 24 -4.86 4.37 -15.19
C ARG A 24 -4.36 5.76 -14.85
N ALA A 25 -4.77 6.34 -13.72
CA ALA A 25 -4.31 7.66 -13.28
C ALA A 25 -2.79 7.71 -13.09
N VAL A 26 -2.20 6.62 -12.61
CA VAL A 26 -0.76 6.54 -12.31
C VAL A 26 0.08 6.15 -13.54
N THR A 27 -0.40 5.21 -14.34
CA THR A 27 0.39 4.60 -15.42
C THR A 27 0.03 5.10 -16.81
N GLY A 28 -1.13 5.75 -16.96
CA GLY A 28 -1.71 6.15 -18.25
C GLY A 28 -2.30 4.99 -19.06
N ALA A 29 -2.19 3.74 -18.59
CA ALA A 29 -2.59 2.54 -19.31
C ALA A 29 -3.64 1.74 -18.53
N PRO A 30 -4.49 0.93 -19.20
CA PRO A 30 -5.36 -0.01 -18.51
C PRO A 30 -4.53 -1.10 -17.78
N PRO A 31 -4.94 -1.52 -16.57
CA PRO A 31 -4.28 -2.62 -15.88
C PRO A 31 -4.56 -3.96 -16.58
N SER A 32 -3.61 -4.89 -16.46
CA SER A 32 -3.90 -6.30 -16.73
C SER A 32 -4.78 -6.91 -15.64
N PRO A 33 -5.44 -8.05 -15.89
CA PRO A 33 -6.21 -8.76 -14.87
C PRO A 33 -5.39 -9.05 -13.60
N GLY A 34 -4.12 -9.45 -13.75
CA GLY A 34 -3.21 -9.66 -12.63
C GLY A 34 -2.95 -8.39 -11.82
N ALA A 35 -2.78 -7.24 -12.47
CA ALA A 35 -2.60 -5.95 -11.78
C ALA A 35 -3.83 -5.54 -10.98
N VAL A 36 -5.03 -5.84 -11.46
CA VAL A 36 -6.28 -5.61 -10.72
C VAL A 36 -6.32 -6.45 -9.45
N VAL A 37 -5.93 -7.72 -9.53
CA VAL A 37 -5.87 -8.61 -8.35
C VAL A 37 -4.88 -8.09 -7.33
N VAL A 38 -3.66 -7.75 -7.77
CA VAL A 38 -2.62 -7.19 -6.89
C VAL A 38 -3.12 -5.92 -6.19
N MET A 39 -3.73 -4.99 -6.93
CA MET A 39 -4.26 -3.76 -6.33
C MET A 39 -5.39 -4.02 -5.31
N ARG A 40 -6.26 -4.99 -5.56
CA ARG A 40 -7.31 -5.36 -4.58
C ARG A 40 -6.72 -5.96 -3.32
N VAL A 41 -5.69 -6.81 -3.45
CA VAL A 41 -4.98 -7.39 -2.31
C VAL A 41 -4.28 -6.28 -1.49
N LEU A 42 -3.63 -5.32 -2.15
CA LEU A 42 -3.08 -4.13 -1.50
C LEU A 42 -4.17 -3.33 -0.78
N GLY A 43 -5.31 -3.11 -1.44
CA GLY A 43 -6.44 -2.38 -0.86
C GLY A 43 -6.98 -3.06 0.39
N ALA A 44 -7.14 -4.37 0.35
CA ALA A 44 -7.55 -5.19 1.49
C ALA A 44 -6.52 -5.14 2.63
N ARG A 45 -5.21 -5.15 2.31
CA ARG A 45 -4.13 -5.02 3.30
C ARG A 45 -4.19 -3.66 4.00
N HIS A 46 -4.31 -2.57 3.25
CA HIS A 46 -4.40 -1.21 3.80
C HIS A 46 -5.64 -1.03 4.68
N LEU A 47 -6.79 -1.56 4.26
CA LEU A 47 -8.01 -1.56 5.08
C LEU A 47 -7.85 -2.42 6.34
N GLY A 48 -7.30 -3.62 6.21
CA GLY A 48 -7.02 -4.51 7.34
C GLY A 48 -6.09 -3.86 8.37
N GLN A 49 -4.98 -3.27 7.92
CA GLN A 49 -4.07 -2.52 8.80
C GLN A 49 -4.75 -1.32 9.45
N ALA A 50 -5.54 -0.53 8.70
CA ALA A 50 -6.26 0.61 9.27
C ALA A 50 -7.25 0.18 10.36
N LEU A 51 -7.98 -0.94 10.16
CA LEU A 51 -8.91 -1.49 11.13
C LEU A 51 -8.21 -2.07 12.36
N LEU A 52 -7.14 -2.85 12.15
CA LEU A 52 -6.36 -3.45 13.23
C LEU A 52 -5.67 -2.39 14.10
N LEU A 53 -5.20 -1.30 13.48
CA LEU A 53 -4.49 -0.24 14.17
C LEU A 53 -5.40 0.85 14.77
N ALA A 54 -6.67 0.93 14.35
CA ALA A 54 -7.64 1.94 14.81
C ALA A 54 -7.79 2.07 16.33
N ARG A 55 -7.52 0.99 17.08
CA ARG A 55 -7.54 0.96 18.55
C ARG A 55 -6.30 0.28 19.15
N ALA A 56 -5.23 0.16 18.37
CA ALA A 56 -4.03 -0.56 18.79
C ALA A 56 -3.14 0.25 19.74
N GLY A 57 -2.42 -0.46 20.60
CA GLY A 57 -1.33 0.10 21.40
C GLY A 57 -0.02 0.24 20.62
N GLN A 58 0.99 0.88 21.23
CA GLN A 58 2.28 1.21 20.60
C GLN A 58 3.01 0.00 19.99
N THR A 59 2.90 -1.18 20.62
CA THR A 59 3.53 -2.42 20.15
C THR A 59 3.01 -2.86 18.78
N LEU A 60 1.68 -2.80 18.58
CA LEU A 60 1.08 -3.19 17.30
C LEU A 60 1.43 -2.19 16.19
N HIS A 61 1.55 -0.91 16.51
CA HIS A 61 2.02 0.09 15.54
C HIS A 61 3.47 -0.18 15.10
N ARG A 62 4.37 -0.58 16.01
CA ARG A 62 5.74 -0.98 15.64
C ARG A 62 5.77 -2.21 14.74
N CYS A 63 4.93 -3.21 15.03
CA CYS A 63 4.78 -4.36 14.14
C CYS A 63 4.24 -3.96 12.77
N GLY A 64 3.24 -3.06 12.72
CA GLY A 64 2.72 -2.47 11.47
C GLY A 64 3.82 -1.83 10.64
N ALA A 65 4.66 -1.01 11.27
CA ALA A 65 5.79 -0.34 10.62
C ALA A 65 6.81 -1.34 10.04
N LEU A 66 7.12 -2.43 10.75
CA LEU A 66 8.02 -3.47 10.25
C LEU A 66 7.44 -4.20 9.04
N VAL A 67 6.13 -4.51 9.06
CA VAL A 67 5.44 -5.12 7.92
C VAL A 67 5.45 -4.18 6.72
N ASP A 68 5.24 -2.88 6.93
CA ASP A 68 5.31 -1.88 5.86
C ASP A 68 6.72 -1.73 5.29
N LEU A 69 7.76 -1.79 6.12
CA LEU A 69 9.14 -1.76 5.67
C LEU A 69 9.51 -2.99 4.82
N ALA A 70 9.12 -4.19 5.29
CA ALA A 70 9.35 -5.44 4.56
C ALA A 70 8.61 -5.46 3.21
N HIS A 71 7.40 -4.92 3.19
CA HIS A 71 6.62 -4.74 1.96
C HIS A 71 7.31 -3.76 1.00
N ALA A 72 7.75 -2.60 1.51
CA ALA A 72 8.48 -1.63 0.70
C ALA A 72 9.73 -2.22 0.05
N ALA A 73 10.52 -3.00 0.79
CA ALA A 73 11.70 -3.68 0.25
C ALA A 73 11.35 -4.66 -0.88
N THR A 74 10.26 -5.41 -0.72
CA THR A 74 9.75 -6.32 -1.76
C THR A 74 9.35 -5.55 -3.02
N MET A 75 8.66 -4.40 -2.86
CA MET A 75 8.26 -3.57 -3.99
C MET A 75 9.45 -2.91 -4.70
N VAL A 76 10.51 -2.54 -3.97
CA VAL A 76 11.78 -2.11 -4.58
C VAL A 76 12.40 -3.23 -5.42
N ALA A 77 12.42 -4.47 -4.90
CA ALA A 77 12.93 -5.61 -5.66
C ALA A 77 12.12 -5.85 -6.94
N VAL A 78 10.79 -5.79 -6.88
CA VAL A 78 9.90 -5.89 -8.04
C VAL A 78 10.14 -4.76 -9.04
N ALA A 79 10.30 -3.52 -8.55
CA ALA A 79 10.60 -2.38 -9.41
C ALA A 79 11.94 -2.58 -10.13
N CYS A 80 12.96 -3.12 -9.46
CA CYS A 80 14.25 -3.38 -10.10
C CYS A 80 14.21 -4.57 -11.08
N GLY A 81 13.42 -5.61 -10.79
CA GLY A 81 13.40 -6.88 -11.54
C GLY A 81 12.51 -6.90 -12.77
N ASP A 82 11.43 -6.11 -12.81
CA ASP A 82 10.50 -6.10 -13.95
C ASP A 82 10.15 -4.67 -14.41
N ARG A 83 10.57 -4.33 -15.65
CA ARG A 83 10.28 -3.04 -16.29
C ARG A 83 8.79 -2.72 -16.34
N ARG A 84 7.92 -3.72 -16.46
CA ARG A 84 6.47 -3.54 -16.47
C ARG A 84 5.97 -2.98 -15.15
N TRP A 85 6.58 -3.39 -14.04
CA TRP A 85 6.13 -3.02 -12.70
C TRP A 85 6.90 -1.86 -12.08
N ARG A 86 7.99 -1.39 -12.69
CA ARG A 86 8.81 -0.27 -12.21
C ARG A 86 8.04 0.89 -11.60
N LYS A 87 7.14 1.50 -12.38
CA LYS A 87 6.34 2.66 -11.93
C LYS A 87 5.36 2.31 -10.79
N PRO A 88 4.43 1.34 -10.97
CA PRO A 88 3.47 1.02 -9.92
C PRO A 88 4.15 0.49 -8.65
N ALA A 89 5.19 -0.33 -8.77
CA ALA A 89 5.93 -0.85 -7.63
C ALA A 89 6.75 0.23 -6.91
N GLY A 90 7.37 1.16 -7.66
CA GLY A 90 8.07 2.29 -7.07
C GLY A 90 7.16 3.21 -6.25
N ILE A 91 5.96 3.50 -6.76
CA ILE A 91 4.98 4.32 -6.03
C ILE A 91 4.51 3.63 -4.74
N ASP A 92 4.25 2.32 -4.82
CA ASP A 92 3.85 1.56 -3.66
C ASP A 92 4.97 1.46 -2.61
N ALA A 93 6.22 1.30 -3.03
CA ALA A 93 7.38 1.31 -2.14
C ALA A 93 7.52 2.64 -1.39
N VAL A 94 7.27 3.78 -2.05
CA VAL A 94 7.28 5.11 -1.45
C VAL A 94 6.14 5.26 -0.43
N LEU A 95 4.93 4.84 -0.78
CA LEU A 95 3.78 4.88 0.13
C LEU A 95 4.04 4.02 1.37
N ALA A 96 4.48 2.77 1.19
CA ALA A 96 4.78 1.85 2.27
C ALA A 96 5.90 2.36 3.18
N SER A 97 6.96 2.95 2.60
CA SER A 97 8.06 3.56 3.38
C SER A 97 7.58 4.76 4.19
N THR A 98 6.70 5.59 3.61
CA THR A 98 6.09 6.75 4.29
C THR A 98 5.25 6.30 5.47
N PHE A 99 4.43 5.26 5.29
CA PHE A 99 3.63 4.66 6.34
C PHE A 99 4.49 4.04 7.46
N ALA A 100 5.55 3.30 7.12
CA ALA A 100 6.47 2.75 8.11
C ALA A 100 7.14 3.84 8.95
N ALA A 101 7.64 4.90 8.31
CA ALA A 101 8.32 6.02 9.00
C ALA A 101 7.40 6.80 9.93
N THR A 102 6.10 6.85 9.63
CA THR A 102 5.11 7.61 10.40
C THR A 102 4.44 6.78 11.50
N GLU A 103 4.34 5.46 11.35
CA GLU A 103 3.91 4.55 12.42
C GLU A 103 4.98 4.33 13.49
N ALA A 104 6.26 4.47 13.13
CA ALA A 104 7.37 4.33 14.06
C ALA A 104 7.53 5.52 15.03
N ARG A 105 6.78 6.62 14.83
CA ARG A 105 6.74 7.80 15.70
C ARG A 105 5.64 7.67 16.75
#